data_AF-A0A524PKF1-F1
#
_entry.id   AF-A0A524PKF1-F1
#
_cell.length_a   1.000
_cell.length_b   1.000
_cell.length_c   1.000
_cell.angle_alpha   90.00
_cell.angle_beta   90.00
_cell.angle_gamma   90.00
#
_symmetry.space_group_name_H-M   'P 1'
#
loop_
_entity.id
_entity.type
_entity.pdbx_description
1 polymer ?
#
loop_
_entity_poly.entity_id
_entity_poly.type
_entity_poly.pdbx_seq_one_letter_code
_entity_poly.pdbx_strand_id
1 'polypeptide(L)'
;MKAALRRFVVAARPAIRFQLAYRTVPLIGLWVLLVLYPNPFNIPVSVYRVFNLDVDPVAVEPLLDGLPSEPAAIEAEILRRIPYQYDWEVHGMPWYFPRTEKVVERREGDCKARAVVLASVFERLDIPYRINSSFVHVWVEYDNKAETAFENPRAKFYQQDPETGRRWFQLPEIDWKLWFDSTVEGLWTVMPVVRKVLLLLGVALIVAGRVVLRRNTSKSIDNVRAI
;
A
#
# COMPACT_ATOMS: atom_id res chain seq x y z
N MET A 1 23.37 -41.63 33.58
CA MET A 1 23.49 -41.44 32.11
C MET A 1 22.17 -41.12 31.39
N LYS A 2 21.06 -41.86 31.59
CA LYS A 2 19.76 -41.62 30.91
C LYS A 2 19.10 -40.26 31.20
N ALA A 3 19.33 -39.67 32.38
CA ALA A 3 18.75 -38.37 32.77
C ALA A 3 19.42 -37.17 32.06
N ALA A 4 20.72 -37.25 31.77
CA ALA A 4 21.47 -36.20 31.07
C ALA A 4 21.09 -36.12 29.58
N LEU A 5 20.90 -37.27 28.92
CA LEU A 5 20.38 -37.33 27.54
C LEU A 5 18.96 -36.76 27.43
N ARG A 6 18.07 -37.04 28.41
CA ARG A 6 16.71 -36.48 28.42
C ARG A 6 16.71 -34.95 28.53
N ARG A 7 17.58 -34.36 29.35
CA ARG A 7 17.69 -32.89 29.50
C ARG A 7 18.20 -32.21 28.23
N PHE A 8 19.17 -32.80 27.53
CA PHE A 8 19.67 -32.27 26.25
C PHE A 8 18.64 -32.31 25.13
N VAL A 9 17.86 -33.40 25.03
CA VAL A 9 16.80 -33.54 24.01
C VAL A 9 15.64 -32.57 24.25
N VAL A 10 15.33 -32.27 25.52
CA VAL A 10 14.29 -31.29 25.88
C VAL A 10 14.72 -29.85 25.60
N ALA A 11 16.00 -29.51 25.83
CA ALA A 11 16.54 -28.18 25.53
C ALA A 11 16.75 -27.92 24.02
N ALA A 12 17.06 -28.95 23.23
CA ALA A 12 17.27 -28.81 21.78
C ALA A 12 15.96 -28.64 20.98
N ARG A 13 14.83 -29.16 21.45
CA ARG A 13 13.52 -29.05 20.80
C ARG A 13 13.03 -27.60 20.57
N PRO A 14 13.07 -26.69 21.57
CA PRO A 14 12.71 -25.29 21.36
C PRO A 14 13.70 -24.55 20.47
N ALA A 15 15.01 -24.81 20.59
CA ALA A 15 16.03 -24.19 19.73
C ALA A 15 15.87 -24.54 18.23
N ILE A 16 15.57 -25.81 17.93
CA ILE A 16 15.30 -26.27 16.56
C ILE A 16 13.98 -25.68 16.02
N ARG A 17 12.94 -25.54 16.85
CA ARG A 17 11.67 -24.88 16.46
C ARG A 17 11.89 -23.39 16.15
N PHE A 18 12.71 -22.70 16.94
CA PHE A 18 13.07 -21.29 16.75
C PHE A 18 13.86 -21.05 15.46
N GLN A 19 14.90 -21.87 15.18
CA GLN A 19 15.65 -21.78 13.93
C GLN A 19 14.81 -22.10 12.67
N LEU A 20 13.78 -22.93 12.81
CA LEU A 20 12.91 -23.30 11.69
C LEU A 20 11.94 -22.16 11.31
N ALA A 21 11.35 -21.50 12.30
CA ALA A 21 10.53 -20.31 12.10
C ALA A 21 11.36 -19.19 11.46
N TYR A 22 12.58 -18.99 11.95
CA TYR A 22 13.50 -17.95 11.49
C TYR A 22 13.88 -18.05 10.00
N ARG A 23 13.91 -19.26 9.41
CA ARG A 23 14.24 -19.44 7.98
C ARG A 23 13.02 -19.49 7.06
N THR A 24 11.86 -19.86 7.58
CA THR A 24 10.63 -20.02 6.76
C THR A 24 9.88 -18.70 6.65
N VAL A 25 9.87 -17.90 7.74
CA VAL A 25 9.19 -16.59 7.78
C VAL A 25 9.76 -15.61 6.73
N PRO A 26 11.09 -15.45 6.55
CA PRO A 26 11.62 -14.57 5.51
C PRO A 26 11.27 -15.02 4.09
N LEU A 27 11.21 -16.33 3.84
CA LEU A 27 10.81 -16.86 2.52
C LEU A 27 9.33 -16.59 2.24
N ILE A 28 8.47 -16.76 3.24
CA ILE A 28 7.06 -16.39 3.15
C ILE A 28 6.93 -14.88 2.93
N GLY A 29 7.66 -14.07 3.69
CA GLY A 29 7.66 -12.61 3.54
C GLY A 29 8.12 -12.17 2.15
N LEU A 30 9.18 -12.77 1.63
CA LEU A 30 9.66 -12.52 0.27
C LEU A 30 8.64 -12.96 -0.79
N TRP A 31 8.01 -14.12 -0.62
CA TRP A 31 6.96 -14.58 -1.52
C TRP A 31 5.77 -13.61 -1.55
N VAL A 32 5.28 -13.22 -0.38
CA VAL A 32 4.19 -12.24 -0.24
C VAL A 32 4.59 -10.92 -0.91
N LEU A 33 5.80 -10.43 -0.64
CA LEU A 33 6.31 -9.21 -1.27
C LEU A 33 6.28 -9.28 -2.79
N LEU A 34 6.78 -10.37 -3.39
CA LEU A 34 6.86 -10.52 -4.85
C LEU A 34 5.48 -10.74 -5.50
N VAL A 35 4.55 -11.38 -4.79
CA VAL A 35 3.17 -11.53 -5.27
C VAL A 35 2.44 -10.19 -5.26
N LEU A 36 2.59 -9.41 -4.19
CA LEU A 36 1.97 -8.10 -4.02
C LEU A 36 2.63 -7.03 -4.91
N TYR A 37 3.95 -7.10 -5.05
CA TYR A 37 4.76 -6.17 -5.82
C TYR A 37 5.68 -6.97 -6.76
N PRO A 38 5.22 -7.26 -7.99
CA PRO A 38 6.06 -7.89 -9.01
C PRO A 38 7.37 -7.13 -9.24
N ASN A 39 7.30 -5.80 -9.11
CA ASN A 39 8.46 -4.92 -9.04
C ASN A 39 8.54 -4.27 -7.65
N PRO A 40 9.38 -4.78 -6.72
CA PRO A 40 9.47 -4.25 -5.36
C PRO A 40 10.04 -2.82 -5.30
N PHE A 41 10.70 -2.32 -6.36
CA PHE A 41 11.18 -0.93 -6.43
C PHE A 41 10.03 0.09 -6.46
N ASN A 42 8.80 -0.34 -6.75
CA ASN A 42 7.63 0.54 -6.70
C ASN A 42 7.31 1.02 -5.28
N ILE A 43 7.71 0.28 -4.24
CA ILE A 43 7.52 0.69 -2.84
C ILE A 43 8.32 1.96 -2.53
N PRO A 44 9.67 1.98 -2.65
CA PRO A 44 10.44 3.20 -2.36
C PRO A 44 10.09 4.34 -3.31
N VAL A 45 9.75 4.07 -4.57
CA VAL A 45 9.27 5.11 -5.51
C VAL A 45 7.99 5.77 -5.00
N SER A 46 7.02 4.97 -4.54
CA SER A 46 5.75 5.48 -4.04
C SER A 46 5.94 6.22 -2.71
N VAL A 47 6.78 5.69 -1.80
CA VAL A 47 7.14 6.39 -0.55
C VAL A 47 7.79 7.75 -0.85
N TYR A 48 8.73 7.81 -1.79
CA TYR A 48 9.34 9.06 -2.20
C TYR A 48 8.31 10.07 -2.68
N ARG A 49 7.34 9.63 -3.50
CA ARG A 49 6.28 10.49 -4.06
C ARG A 49 5.23 10.93 -3.05
N VAL A 50 4.97 10.16 -2.00
CA VAL A 50 4.13 10.64 -0.87
C VAL A 50 4.71 11.93 -0.27
N PHE A 51 6.04 12.01 -0.16
CA PHE A 51 6.73 13.17 0.41
C PHE A 51 7.20 14.19 -0.64
N ASN A 52 7.06 13.87 -1.93
CA ASN A 52 7.44 14.70 -3.06
C ASN A 52 6.38 14.50 -4.14
N LEU A 53 5.20 15.05 -3.85
CA LEU A 53 4.01 14.89 -4.68
C LEU A 53 4.28 15.40 -6.09
N ASP A 54 3.84 14.64 -7.08
CA ASP A 54 4.04 14.93 -8.48
C ASP A 54 2.97 15.92 -8.97
N VAL A 55 2.95 17.14 -8.41
CA VAL A 55 2.05 18.21 -8.87
C VAL A 55 2.63 18.80 -10.16
N ASP A 56 1.91 18.65 -11.27
CA ASP A 56 2.34 19.04 -12.61
C ASP A 56 1.25 19.86 -13.34
N PRO A 57 1.31 21.20 -13.26
CA PRO A 57 0.36 22.10 -13.90
C PRO A 57 0.31 21.99 -15.43
N VAL A 58 1.40 21.51 -16.05
CA VAL A 58 1.49 21.36 -17.51
C VAL A 58 0.80 20.08 -17.94
N ALA A 59 0.99 18.98 -17.21
CA ALA A 59 0.35 17.70 -17.52
C ALA A 59 -1.19 17.77 -17.53
N VAL A 60 -1.79 18.67 -16.75
CA VAL A 60 -3.25 18.80 -16.63
C VAL A 60 -3.90 19.75 -17.63
N GLU A 61 -3.13 20.41 -18.51
CA GLU A 61 -3.70 21.32 -19.53
C GLU A 61 -4.85 20.71 -20.35
N PRO A 62 -4.80 19.42 -20.78
CA PRO A 62 -5.91 18.80 -21.50
C PRO A 62 -7.21 18.67 -20.69
N LEU A 63 -7.15 18.80 -19.36
CA LEU A 63 -8.29 18.71 -18.46
C LEU A 63 -8.92 20.06 -18.14
N LEU A 64 -8.30 21.19 -18.53
CA LEU A 64 -8.79 22.52 -18.20
C LEU A 64 -10.00 22.95 -19.03
N ASP A 65 -10.16 22.38 -20.23
CA ASP A 65 -11.23 22.76 -21.14
C ASP A 65 -12.61 22.45 -20.54
N GLY A 66 -13.49 23.45 -20.57
CA GLY A 66 -14.84 23.39 -20.02
C GLY A 66 -14.94 23.21 -18.50
N LEU A 67 -13.87 23.48 -17.73
CA LEU A 67 -13.97 23.49 -16.27
C LEU A 67 -14.82 24.68 -15.77
N PRO A 68 -15.58 24.50 -14.69
CA PRO A 68 -16.25 25.60 -14.01
C PRO A 68 -15.24 26.50 -13.27
N SER A 69 -15.71 27.64 -12.74
CA SER A 69 -14.86 28.59 -12.00
C SER A 69 -14.77 28.31 -10.49
N GLU A 70 -15.80 27.70 -9.90
CA GLU A 70 -15.84 27.46 -8.46
C GLU A 70 -15.00 26.22 -8.07
N PRO A 71 -14.12 26.29 -7.05
CA PRO A 71 -13.23 25.19 -6.66
C PRO A 71 -13.95 23.86 -6.40
N ALA A 72 -15.10 23.89 -5.71
CA ALA A 72 -15.89 22.70 -5.45
C ALA A 72 -16.50 22.09 -6.72
N ALA A 73 -16.87 22.93 -7.69
CA ALA A 73 -17.39 22.45 -8.98
C ALA A 73 -16.24 21.89 -9.84
N ILE A 74 -15.04 22.47 -9.76
CA ILE A 74 -13.84 21.95 -10.42
C ILE A 74 -13.52 20.56 -9.86
N GLU A 75 -13.47 20.41 -8.53
CA GLU A 75 -13.25 19.11 -7.90
C GLU A 75 -14.26 18.08 -8.40
N ALA A 76 -15.56 18.38 -8.34
CA ALA A 76 -16.61 17.48 -8.79
C ALA A 76 -16.42 17.06 -10.26
N GLU A 77 -16.08 18.01 -11.13
CA GLU A 77 -15.84 17.75 -12.55
C GLU A 77 -14.57 16.92 -12.80
N ILE A 78 -13.48 17.16 -12.06
CA ILE A 78 -12.25 16.35 -12.13
C ILE A 78 -12.52 14.92 -11.65
N LEU A 79 -13.23 14.75 -10.52
CA LEU A 79 -13.60 13.44 -10.02
C LEU A 79 -14.52 12.67 -10.98
N ARG A 80 -15.33 13.39 -11.77
CA ARG A 80 -16.14 12.81 -12.85
C ARG A 80 -15.29 12.39 -14.05
N ARG A 81 -14.30 13.20 -14.43
CA ARG A 81 -13.37 12.91 -15.55
C ARG A 81 -12.38 11.80 -15.24
N ILE A 82 -12.08 11.57 -13.96
CA ILE A 82 -11.16 10.53 -13.48
C ILE A 82 -11.91 9.60 -12.54
N PRO A 83 -12.62 8.58 -13.05
CA PRO A 83 -13.34 7.62 -12.22
C PRO A 83 -12.43 6.90 -11.23
N TYR A 84 -13.01 6.53 -10.09
CA TYR A 84 -12.26 5.90 -9.00
C TYR A 84 -11.94 4.47 -9.39
N GLN A 85 -10.67 4.11 -9.37
CA GLN A 85 -10.19 2.74 -9.54
C GLN A 85 -9.03 2.48 -8.59
N TYR A 86 -8.99 1.29 -8.00
CA TYR A 86 -7.95 0.94 -7.03
C TYR A 86 -6.62 0.66 -7.73
N ASP A 87 -5.53 0.77 -6.97
CA ASP A 87 -4.17 0.50 -7.47
C ASP A 87 -4.01 -0.92 -8.04
N TRP A 88 -4.81 -1.89 -7.57
CA TRP A 88 -4.83 -3.23 -8.15
C TRP A 88 -5.27 -3.25 -9.61
N GLU A 89 -6.27 -2.43 -9.95
CA GLU A 89 -6.88 -2.38 -11.27
C GLU A 89 -5.99 -1.59 -12.23
N VAL A 90 -5.44 -0.46 -11.77
CA VAL A 90 -4.66 0.46 -12.60
C VAL A 90 -3.18 0.06 -12.67
N HIS A 91 -2.60 -0.39 -11.56
CA HIS A 91 -1.16 -0.61 -11.42
C HIS A 91 -0.79 -2.08 -11.15
N GLY A 92 -1.76 -2.94 -10.83
CA GLY A 92 -1.51 -4.36 -10.57
C GLY A 92 -0.82 -4.65 -9.24
N MET A 93 -0.89 -3.72 -8.28
CA MET A 93 -0.28 -3.83 -6.95
C MET A 93 -1.16 -3.11 -5.90
N PRO A 94 -1.03 -3.41 -4.60
CA PRO A 94 -1.99 -2.92 -3.60
C PRO A 94 -1.84 -1.44 -3.25
N TRP A 95 -0.67 -0.86 -3.51
CA TRP A 95 -0.41 0.55 -3.22
C TRP A 95 0.65 1.11 -4.16
N TYR A 96 0.31 2.17 -4.89
CA TYR A 96 1.23 2.88 -5.76
C TYR A 96 0.90 4.36 -5.78
N PHE A 97 1.92 5.22 -5.74
CA PHE A 97 1.72 6.67 -5.89
C PHE A 97 2.03 7.07 -7.34
N PRO A 98 1.03 7.37 -8.17
CA PRO A 98 1.23 7.59 -9.60
C PRO A 98 1.87 8.95 -9.91
N ARG A 99 2.29 9.11 -11.17
CA ARG A 99 2.64 10.41 -11.73
C ARG A 99 1.40 11.08 -12.31
N THR A 100 1.28 12.40 -12.19
CA THR A 100 0.14 13.17 -12.69
C THR A 100 -0.06 12.95 -14.20
N GLU A 101 1.01 13.01 -14.99
CA GLU A 101 0.97 12.72 -16.43
C GLU A 101 0.28 11.38 -16.75
N LYS A 102 0.60 10.32 -15.99
CA LYS A 102 0.02 8.98 -16.19
C LYS A 102 -1.43 8.88 -15.76
N VAL A 103 -1.84 9.64 -14.75
CA VAL A 103 -3.24 9.73 -14.34
C VAL A 103 -4.05 10.46 -15.41
N VAL A 104 -3.54 11.58 -15.95
CA VAL A 104 -4.20 12.35 -17.01
C VAL A 104 -4.34 11.52 -18.29
N GLU A 105 -3.30 10.79 -18.68
CA GLU A 105 -3.31 9.89 -19.85
C GLU A 105 -4.38 8.81 -19.74
N ARG A 106 -4.48 8.16 -18.57
CA ARG A 106 -5.40 7.03 -18.36
C ARG A 106 -6.81 7.44 -17.96
N ARG A 107 -6.98 8.64 -17.40
CA ARG A 107 -8.23 9.18 -16.86
C ARG A 107 -8.87 8.26 -15.81
N GLU A 108 -8.08 7.60 -14.99
CA GLU A 108 -8.55 6.71 -13.93
C GLU A 108 -7.55 6.69 -12.77
N GLY A 109 -8.05 6.46 -11.56
CA GLY A 109 -7.20 6.26 -10.39
C GLY A 109 -7.93 6.51 -9.08
N ASP A 110 -7.26 6.19 -7.99
CA ASP A 110 -7.83 6.28 -6.64
C ASP A 110 -7.72 7.69 -6.05
N CYS A 111 -7.88 7.80 -4.72
CA CYS A 111 -7.79 9.08 -4.02
C CYS A 111 -6.45 9.80 -4.24
N LYS A 112 -5.33 9.07 -4.29
CA LYS A 112 -3.98 9.64 -4.47
C LYS A 112 -3.82 10.21 -5.87
N ALA A 113 -4.28 9.44 -6.86
CA ALA A 113 -4.27 9.85 -8.27
C ALA A 113 -5.12 11.10 -8.51
N ARG A 114 -6.34 11.11 -7.96
CA ARG A 114 -7.27 12.25 -8.05
C ARG A 114 -6.74 13.48 -7.33
N ALA A 115 -6.12 13.32 -6.16
CA ALA A 115 -5.57 14.43 -5.40
C ALA A 115 -4.43 15.12 -6.13
N VAL A 116 -3.48 14.39 -6.72
CA VAL A 116 -2.37 15.04 -7.47
C VAL A 116 -2.85 15.75 -8.71
N VAL A 117 -3.85 15.21 -9.42
CA VAL A 117 -4.44 15.90 -10.57
C VAL A 117 -5.18 17.16 -10.14
N LEU A 118 -6.01 17.08 -9.10
CA LEU A 118 -6.76 18.23 -8.61
C LEU A 118 -5.82 19.35 -8.11
N ALA A 119 -4.78 18.98 -7.35
CA ALA A 119 -3.73 19.91 -6.93
C ALA A 119 -3.06 20.58 -8.13
N SER A 120 -2.72 19.81 -9.16
CA SER A 120 -2.11 20.33 -10.38
C SER A 120 -3.03 21.28 -11.15
N VAL A 121 -4.33 21.01 -11.18
CA VAL A 121 -5.34 21.89 -11.77
C VAL A 121 -5.44 23.19 -10.98
N PHE A 122 -5.48 23.12 -9.65
CA PHE A 122 -5.53 24.32 -8.80
C PHE A 122 -4.27 25.16 -8.91
N GLU A 123 -3.10 24.53 -8.92
CA GLU A 123 -1.82 25.19 -9.20
C GLU A 123 -1.84 25.89 -10.56
N ARG A 124 -2.41 25.26 -11.60
CA ARG A 124 -2.50 25.83 -12.94
C ARG A 124 -3.46 27.02 -13.03
N LEU A 125 -4.50 27.02 -12.20
CA LEU A 125 -5.54 28.04 -12.13
C LEU A 125 -5.28 29.10 -11.05
N ASP A 126 -4.13 29.05 -10.36
CA ASP A 126 -3.76 29.96 -9.27
C ASP A 126 -4.80 29.97 -8.12
N ILE A 127 -5.35 28.78 -7.81
CA ILE A 127 -6.30 28.58 -6.71
C ILE A 127 -5.52 28.09 -5.48
N PRO A 128 -5.56 28.78 -4.34
CA PRO A 128 -4.86 28.35 -3.13
C PRO A 128 -5.37 27.00 -2.63
N TYR A 129 -4.44 26.10 -2.29
CA TYR A 129 -4.78 24.77 -1.79
C TYR A 129 -3.73 24.20 -0.83
N ARG A 130 -4.12 23.13 -0.13
CA ARG A 130 -3.20 22.30 0.66
C ARG A 130 -3.46 20.83 0.39
N ILE A 131 -2.44 20.00 0.49
CA ILE A 131 -2.63 18.55 0.36
C ILE A 131 -2.64 17.94 1.75
N ASN A 132 -3.68 17.19 2.05
CA ASN A 132 -3.88 16.50 3.30
C ASN A 132 -3.84 14.98 3.08
N SER A 133 -3.38 14.25 4.09
CA SER A 133 -3.40 12.80 4.11
C SER A 133 -3.88 12.30 5.47
N SER A 134 -4.69 11.25 5.45
CA SER A 134 -4.99 10.34 6.55
C SER A 134 -4.32 8.98 6.29
N PHE A 135 -4.56 7.99 7.16
CA PHE A 135 -4.04 6.64 6.96
C PHE A 135 -4.63 5.90 5.75
N VAL A 136 -5.80 6.32 5.27
CA VAL A 136 -6.54 5.62 4.21
C VAL A 136 -6.91 6.52 3.03
N HIS A 137 -6.65 7.83 3.13
CA HIS A 137 -7.12 8.80 2.14
C HIS A 137 -6.13 9.96 1.96
N VAL A 138 -6.07 10.50 0.74
CA VAL A 138 -5.31 11.71 0.38
C VAL A 138 -6.26 12.63 -0.36
N TRP A 139 -6.29 13.92 -0.01
CA TRP A 139 -7.20 14.89 -0.61
C TRP A 139 -6.58 16.28 -0.70
N VAL A 140 -7.21 17.13 -1.52
CA VAL A 140 -6.89 18.55 -1.65
C VAL A 140 -7.87 19.35 -0.81
N GLU A 141 -7.34 20.24 0.02
CA GLU A 141 -8.07 21.19 0.84
C GLU A 141 -8.02 22.56 0.19
N TYR A 142 -9.15 23.27 0.21
CA TYR A 142 -9.32 24.62 -0.33
C TYR A 142 -10.45 25.31 0.44
N ASP A 143 -10.58 26.63 0.26
CA ASP A 143 -11.54 27.42 1.01
C ASP A 143 -12.98 26.91 0.86
N ASN A 144 -13.66 26.76 1.99
CA ASN A 144 -15.04 26.26 2.10
C ASN A 144 -15.26 24.83 1.57
N LYS A 145 -14.22 23.98 1.52
CA LYS A 145 -14.40 22.56 1.21
C LYS A 145 -15.32 21.90 2.26
N ALA A 146 -16.32 21.16 1.78
CA ALA A 146 -17.25 20.44 2.63
C ALA A 146 -16.57 19.21 3.26
N GLU A 147 -16.76 19.02 4.57
CA GLU A 147 -16.23 17.84 5.25
C GLU A 147 -16.96 16.56 4.82
N THR A 148 -16.20 15.47 4.75
CA THR A 148 -16.73 14.12 4.53
C THR A 148 -16.22 13.15 5.58
N ALA A 149 -16.74 11.91 5.57
CA ALA A 149 -16.25 10.85 6.46
C ALA A 149 -14.74 10.60 6.33
N PHE A 150 -14.18 10.78 5.13
CA PHE A 150 -12.75 10.58 4.85
C PHE A 150 -11.93 11.89 4.85
N GLU A 151 -12.58 13.02 4.59
CA GLU A 151 -11.96 14.34 4.42
C GLU A 151 -12.47 15.26 5.52
N ASN A 152 -11.89 15.13 6.71
CA ASN A 152 -12.21 15.98 7.84
C ASN A 152 -10.96 16.30 8.67
N PRO A 153 -10.98 17.40 9.44
CA PRO A 153 -9.82 17.83 10.21
C PRO A 153 -9.30 16.81 11.23
N ARG A 154 -10.17 15.92 11.73
CA ARG A 154 -9.83 14.93 12.77
C ARG A 154 -9.08 13.72 12.21
N ALA A 155 -9.36 13.33 10.97
CA ALA A 155 -8.71 12.20 10.30
C ALA A 155 -7.32 12.55 9.73
N LYS A 156 -7.00 13.84 9.57
CA LYS A 156 -5.74 14.32 9.00
C LYS A 156 -4.54 13.92 9.87
N PHE A 157 -3.51 13.32 9.29
CA PHE A 157 -2.24 13.01 9.95
C PHE A 157 -1.08 13.85 9.40
N TYR A 158 -1.16 14.19 8.11
CA TYR A 158 -0.13 14.93 7.38
C TYR A 158 -0.75 16.02 6.51
N GLN A 159 -0.10 17.17 6.47
CA GLN A 159 -0.44 18.29 5.59
C GLN A 159 0.82 18.84 4.93
N GLN A 160 0.70 19.15 3.65
CA GLN A 160 1.70 19.85 2.86
C GLN A 160 1.10 21.13 2.28
N ASP A 161 1.80 22.24 2.51
CA ASP A 161 1.52 23.54 1.91
C ASP A 161 2.43 23.71 0.68
N PRO A 162 1.85 23.84 -0.52
CA PRO A 162 2.62 23.93 -1.77
C PRO A 162 3.38 25.26 -1.87
N GLU A 163 2.80 26.38 -1.41
CA GLU A 163 3.39 27.72 -1.51
C GLU A 163 4.63 27.87 -0.62
N THR A 164 4.53 27.41 0.63
CA THR A 164 5.61 27.58 1.63
C THR A 164 6.53 26.37 1.75
N GLY A 165 6.13 25.24 1.15
CA GLY A 165 6.78 23.94 1.33
C GLY A 165 6.69 23.38 2.76
N ARG A 166 5.93 24.03 3.65
CA ARG A 166 5.79 23.63 5.05
C ARG A 166 5.03 22.31 5.15
N ARG A 167 5.47 21.49 6.09
CA ARG A 167 4.93 20.16 6.36
C ARG A 167 4.50 20.09 7.81
N TRP A 168 3.27 19.67 8.05
CA TRP A 168 2.73 19.51 9.39
C TRP A 168 2.29 18.08 9.64
N PHE A 169 2.54 17.63 10.86
CA PHE A 169 2.13 16.32 11.35
C PHE A 169 1.25 16.50 12.57
N GLN A 170 0.17 15.74 12.65
CA GLN A 170 -0.67 15.65 13.83
C GLN A 170 -1.08 14.18 14.04
N LEU A 171 -1.42 13.83 15.28
CA LEU A 171 -1.99 12.52 15.59
C LEU A 171 -3.48 12.54 15.20
N PRO A 172 -3.91 11.70 14.24
CA PRO A 172 -5.30 11.67 13.80
C PRO A 172 -6.18 10.88 14.77
N GLU A 173 -7.47 11.21 14.80
CA GLU A 173 -8.50 10.32 15.34
C GLU A 173 -8.78 9.21 14.33
N ILE A 174 -8.58 7.97 14.75
CA ILE A 174 -8.75 6.80 13.89
C ILE A 174 -10.15 6.24 14.11
N ASP A 175 -11.00 6.34 13.08
CA ASP A 175 -12.17 5.47 12.98
C ASP A 175 -11.70 4.07 12.56
N TRP A 176 -11.61 3.18 13.54
CA TRP A 176 -11.12 1.82 13.34
C TRP A 176 -11.96 0.99 12.37
N LYS A 177 -13.28 1.24 12.33
CA LYS A 177 -14.16 0.52 11.41
C LYS A 177 -13.90 0.98 9.99
N LEU A 178 -13.90 2.29 9.77
CA LEU A 178 -13.61 2.88 8.47
C LEU A 178 -12.22 2.47 7.95
N TRP A 179 -11.22 2.49 8.83
CA TRP A 179 -9.86 2.06 8.51
C TRP A 179 -9.81 0.60 8.09
N PHE A 180 -10.44 -0.29 8.87
CA PHE A 180 -10.44 -1.72 8.58
C PHE A 180 -11.19 -2.04 7.29
N ASP A 181 -12.39 -1.49 7.12
CA ASP A 181 -13.22 -1.72 5.93
C ASP A 181 -12.48 -1.26 4.66
N SER A 182 -11.90 -0.05 4.68
CA SER A 182 -11.11 0.49 3.55
C SER A 182 -9.86 -0.35 3.26
N THR A 183 -9.17 -0.82 4.31
CA THR A 183 -7.96 -1.63 4.18
C THR A 183 -8.29 -3.01 3.59
N VAL A 184 -9.35 -3.66 4.06
CA VAL A 184 -9.79 -4.96 3.51
C VAL A 184 -10.23 -4.81 2.07
N GLU A 185 -10.98 -3.75 1.76
CA GLU A 185 -11.45 -3.49 0.41
C GLU A 185 -10.27 -3.29 -0.57
N GLY A 186 -9.38 -2.35 -0.26
CA GLY A 186 -8.23 -2.01 -1.11
C GLY A 186 -7.16 -3.10 -1.18
N LEU A 187 -6.88 -3.81 -0.09
CA LEU A 187 -5.83 -4.83 -0.08
C LEU A 187 -6.31 -6.22 -0.51
N TRP A 188 -7.55 -6.61 -0.20
CA TRP A 188 -8.01 -7.98 -0.39
C TRP A 188 -9.22 -8.09 -1.31
N THR A 189 -10.29 -7.30 -1.12
CA THR A 189 -11.51 -7.47 -1.92
C THR A 189 -11.23 -7.28 -3.41
N VAL A 190 -10.60 -6.17 -3.76
CA VAL A 190 -10.31 -5.78 -5.16
C VAL A 190 -9.14 -6.56 -5.77
N MET A 191 -8.31 -7.21 -4.94
CA MET A 191 -7.16 -7.98 -5.42
C MET A 191 -7.59 -9.06 -6.45
N PRO A 192 -6.91 -9.14 -7.62
CA PRO A 192 -7.22 -10.14 -8.64
C PRO A 192 -7.14 -11.57 -8.10
N VAL A 193 -8.05 -12.44 -8.54
CA VAL A 193 -8.14 -13.84 -8.09
C VAL A 193 -6.80 -14.58 -8.27
N VAL A 194 -6.12 -14.34 -9.39
CA VAL A 194 -4.80 -14.94 -9.66
C VAL A 194 -3.79 -14.59 -8.56
N ARG A 195 -3.79 -13.35 -8.06
CA ARG A 195 -2.90 -12.90 -6.97
C ARG A 195 -3.23 -13.60 -5.66
N LYS A 196 -4.53 -13.72 -5.32
CA LYS A 196 -5.00 -14.47 -4.13
C LYS A 196 -4.54 -15.93 -4.18
N VAL A 197 -4.73 -16.58 -5.32
CA VAL A 197 -4.32 -17.97 -5.54
C VAL A 197 -2.81 -18.14 -5.41
N LEU A 198 -2.02 -17.28 -6.05
CA LEU A 198 -0.55 -17.30 -5.93
C LEU A 198 -0.10 -17.11 -4.48
N LEU A 199 -0.71 -16.17 -3.76
CA LEU A 199 -0.38 -15.89 -2.36
C LEU A 199 -0.62 -17.13 -1.49
N LEU A 200 -1.80 -17.73 -1.58
CA LEU A 200 -2.17 -18.90 -0.77
C LEU A 200 -1.37 -20.16 -1.15
N LEU A 201 -1.28 -20.47 -2.45
CA LEU A 201 -0.58 -21.67 -2.92
C LEU A 201 0.92 -21.59 -2.64
N GLY A 202 1.56 -20.45 -2.89
CA GLY A 202 2.99 -20.34 -2.65
C GLY A 202 3.36 -20.43 -1.17
N VAL A 203 2.55 -19.84 -0.28
CA VAL A 203 2.72 -20.04 1.18
C VAL A 203 2.57 -21.52 1.54
N ALA A 204 1.52 -22.18 1.04
CA ALA A 204 1.30 -23.61 1.29
C ALA A 204 2.47 -24.48 0.80
N LEU A 205 3.00 -24.20 -0.40
CA LEU A 205 4.15 -24.92 -0.97
C LEU A 205 5.44 -24.69 -0.19
N ILE A 206 5.71 -23.45 0.27
CA ILE A 206 6.87 -23.15 1.11
C ILE A 206 6.80 -23.94 2.42
N VAL A 207 5.63 -23.96 3.08
CA VAL A 207 5.42 -24.75 4.30
C VAL A 207 5.55 -26.24 4.04
N ALA A 208 4.90 -26.77 3.00
CA ALA A 208 4.93 -28.19 2.65
C ALA A 208 6.35 -28.65 2.29
N GLY A 209 7.05 -27.91 1.43
CA GLY A 209 8.44 -28.18 1.06
C GLY A 209 9.35 -28.22 2.28
N ARG A 210 9.12 -27.33 3.26
CA ARG A 210 9.88 -27.33 4.52
C ARG A 210 9.61 -28.57 5.36
N VAL A 211 8.35 -29.02 5.46
CA VAL A 211 7.97 -30.23 6.18
C VAL A 211 8.61 -31.47 5.53
N VAL A 212 8.61 -31.56 4.20
CA VAL A 212 9.21 -32.68 3.45
C VAL A 212 10.72 -32.71 3.63
N LEU A 213 11.42 -31.58 3.44
CA LEU A 213 12.87 -31.50 3.64
C LEU A 213 13.28 -31.96 5.04
N ARG A 214 12.53 -31.56 6.08
CA ARG A 214 12.79 -31.99 7.46
C ARG A 214 12.65 -33.50 7.63
N ARG A 215 11.61 -34.11 7.04
CA ARG A 215 11.40 -35.57 7.11
C ARG A 215 12.57 -36.31 6.47
N ASN A 216 13.07 -35.83 5.34
CA ASN A 216 14.18 -36.46 4.63
C ASN A 216 15.51 -36.32 5.39
N THR A 217 15.79 -35.16 5.98
CA THR A 217 16.99 -34.98 6.83
C THR A 217 16.97 -35.89 8.07
N SER A 218 15.80 -36.06 8.72
CA SER A 218 15.69 -36.98 9.86
C SER A 218 16.00 -38.42 9.46
N LYS A 219 15.40 -38.92 8.38
CA LYS A 219 15.64 -40.27 7.86
C LYS A 219 17.11 -40.49 7.49
N SER A 220 17.77 -39.49 6.91
CA SER A 220 19.19 -39.57 6.58
C SER A 220 20.09 -39.71 7.81
N ILE A 221 19.78 -39.01 8.91
CA ILE A 221 20.54 -39.11 10.16
C ILE A 221 20.32 -40.48 10.82
N ASP A 222 19.08 -40.99 10.79
CA ASP A 222 18.74 -42.29 11.36
C ASP A 222 19.47 -43.43 10.60
N ASN A 223 19.56 -43.35 9.27
CA ASN A 223 20.29 -44.31 8.45
C ASN A 223 21.81 -44.31 8.72
N VAL A 224 22.42 -43.13 8.94
CA VAL A 224 23.86 -43.02 9.26
C VAL A 224 24.18 -43.58 10.65
N ARG A 225 23.22 -43.60 11.58
CA ARG A 225 23.39 -44.18 12.93
C ARG A 225 23.13 -45.69 12.99
N ALA A 226 22.57 -46.27 11.94
CA ALA A 226 22.27 -47.69 11.85
C ALA A 226 23.40 -48.52 11.22
N ILE A 227 24.48 -47.85 10.77
CA ILE A 227 25.74 -48.42 10.27
C ILE A 227 26.79 -48.26 11.36
#